data_AF-A0A2M8E3Q0-F1
#
_entry.id   AF-A0A2M8E3Q0-F1
#
_cell.length_a   1.000
_cell.length_b   1.000
_cell.length_c   1.000
_cell.angle_alpha   90.00
_cell.angle_beta   90.00
_cell.angle_gamma   90.00
#
_symmetry.space_group_name_H-M   'P 1'
#
loop_
_entity.id
_entity.type
_entity.pdbx_description
1 polymer ?
#
loop_
_entity_poly.entity_id
_entity_poly.type
_entity_poly.pdbx_seq_one_letter_code
_entity_poly.pdbx_strand_id
1 'polypeptide(L)'
;MNTRTNIVIDDELIAQAMLRAGVTTKKAAVEAALKAFVRKPNYAGLLALQGSDVLADDYDPDACYASYPVEPLLACEPAAAIAQAPKK
;
A
#
# COMPACT_ATOMS: atom_id res chain seq x y z
N MET A 1 19.24 4.71 22.98
CA MET A 1 19.62 6.14 23.13
C MET A 1 18.45 6.97 22.62
N ASN A 2 18.03 8.01 23.35
CA ASN A 2 17.01 8.95 22.86
C ASN A 2 17.71 10.21 22.36
N THR A 3 17.46 10.56 21.09
CA THR A 3 17.99 11.77 20.45
C THR A 3 16.83 12.71 20.16
N ARG A 4 16.96 13.98 20.56
CA ARG A 4 15.99 15.04 20.23
C ARG A 4 16.43 15.72 18.95
N THR A 5 15.54 15.75 17.95
CA THR A 5 15.81 16.34 16.64
C THR A 5 14.71 17.31 16.28
N ASN A 6 15.06 18.42 15.62
CA ASN A 6 14.09 19.36 15.08
C ASN A 6 13.95 19.10 13.57
N ILE A 7 12.72 18.81 13.12
CA ILE A 7 12.41 18.45 11.73
C ILE A 7 11.08 19.10 11.34
N VAL A 8 10.99 19.57 10.10
CA VAL A 8 9.75 20.10 9.54
C VAL A 8 8.98 18.95 8.89
N ILE A 9 7.74 18.72 9.31
CA ILE A 9 6.84 17.68 8.79
C ILE A 9 5.49 18.32 8.53
N ASP A 10 4.79 17.83 7.50
CA ASP A 10 3.40 18.19 7.22
C ASP A 10 2.46 17.76 8.36
N ASP A 11 1.66 18.70 8.85
CA ASP A 11 0.72 18.47 9.94
C ASP A 11 -0.45 17.56 9.54
N GLU A 12 -0.87 17.57 8.27
CA GLU A 12 -1.91 16.67 7.78
C GLU A 12 -1.42 15.21 7.78
N LEU A 13 -0.17 15.01 7.38
CA LEU A 13 0.48 13.69 7.40
C LEU A 13 0.58 13.14 8.83
N ILE A 14 0.95 14.00 9.79
CA ILE A 14 0.98 13.63 11.21
C ILE A 14 -0.41 13.28 11.72
N ALA A 15 -1.44 14.04 11.36
CA ALA A 15 -2.81 13.75 11.77
C ALA A 15 -3.29 12.39 11.24
N GLN A 16 -2.99 12.07 9.98
CA GLN A 16 -3.29 10.75 9.40
C GLN A 16 -2.52 9.63 10.11
N ALA A 17 -1.24 9.84 10.41
CA ALA A 17 -0.44 8.87 11.15
C ALA A 17 -0.95 8.66 12.58
N MET A 18 -1.35 9.73 13.26
CA MET A 18 -1.96 9.70 14.59
C MET A 18 -3.27 8.91 14.59
N LEU A 19 -4.13 9.14 13.60
CA LEU A 19 -5.40 8.43 13.44
C LEU A 19 -5.19 6.94 13.16
N ARG A 20 -4.25 6.60 12.26
CA ARG A 20 -3.91 5.19 11.93
C ARG A 20 -3.26 4.45 13.10
N ALA A 21 -2.42 5.14 13.88
CA ALA A 21 -1.71 4.53 15.01
C ALA A 21 -2.48 4.63 16.34
N GLY A 22 -3.59 5.38 16.40
CA GLY A 22 -4.39 5.58 17.62
C GLY A 22 -3.65 6.35 18.73
N VAL A 23 -2.73 7.26 18.37
CA VAL A 23 -1.88 7.98 19.33
C VAL A 23 -2.22 9.46 19.42
N THR A 24 -1.98 10.05 20.58
CA THR A 24 -2.33 11.46 20.89
C THR A 24 -1.18 12.44 20.71
N THR A 25 0.06 11.97 20.56
CA THR A 25 1.24 12.84 20.46
C THR A 25 1.96 12.69 19.14
N LYS A 26 2.45 13.82 18.60
CA LYS A 26 3.24 13.86 17.35
C LYS A 26 4.48 12.96 17.43
N LYS A 27 5.17 12.95 18.58
CA LYS A 27 6.34 12.07 18.82
C LYS A 27 5.96 10.59 18.70
N ALA A 28 4.88 10.17 19.35
CA ALA A 28 4.45 8.77 19.31
C ALA A 28 4.04 8.35 17.90
N ALA A 29 3.42 9.24 17.12
CA ALA A 29 3.06 8.98 15.73
C ALA A 29 4.30 8.75 14.86
N VAL A 30 5.33 9.60 15.00
CA VAL A 30 6.60 9.45 14.28
C VAL A 30 7.31 8.15 14.68
N GLU A 31 7.35 7.83 15.97
CA GLU A 31 7.99 6.59 16.44
C GLU A 31 7.24 5.34 15.94
N ALA A 32 5.90 5.36 15.96
CA ALA A 32 5.08 4.27 15.44
C ALA A 32 5.27 4.09 13.92
N ALA A 33 5.31 5.20 13.15
CA ALA A 33 5.55 5.17 11.71
C ALA A 33 6.93 4.59 11.39
N LEU A 34 7.98 5.01 12.10
CA LEU A 34 9.33 4.47 11.92
C LEU A 34 9.40 2.98 12.29
N LYS A 35 8.75 2.56 13.38
CA LYS A 35 8.67 1.14 13.75
C LYS A 35 7.95 0.33 12.66
N ALA A 36 6.87 0.85 12.10
CA ALA A 36 6.15 0.20 11.01
C ALA A 36 7.01 0.11 9.74
N PHE A 37 7.78 1.15 9.42
CA PHE A 37 8.67 1.17 8.27
C PHE A 37 9.84 0.18 8.38
N VAL A 38 10.46 0.09 9.56
CA VAL A 38 11.58 -0.83 9.81
C VAL A 38 11.10 -2.27 9.97
N ARG A 39 9.84 -2.46 10.41
CA ARG A 39 9.25 -3.80 10.53
C ARG A 39 9.16 -4.41 9.13
N LYS A 40 10.13 -5.28 8.81
CA LYS A 40 9.99 -6.23 7.71
C LYS A 40 8.76 -7.08 8.01
N PRO A 41 7.71 -7.08 7.16
CA PRO A 41 6.60 -7.99 7.37
C PRO A 41 7.16 -9.40 7.31
N ASN A 42 6.93 -10.18 8.37
CA ASN A 42 7.36 -11.56 8.37
C ASN A 42 6.39 -12.37 7.51
N TYR A 43 6.74 -12.52 6.24
CA TYR A 43 5.97 -13.33 5.30
C TYR A 43 6.18 -14.83 5.47
N ALA A 44 7.07 -15.28 6.37
CA ALA A 44 7.37 -16.71 6.52
C ALA A 44 6.11 -17.53 6.85
N GLY A 45 5.20 -17.00 7.65
CA GLY A 45 3.92 -17.66 7.95
C GLY A 45 3.01 -17.77 6.73
N LEU A 46 2.95 -16.72 5.89
CA LEU A 46 2.17 -16.74 4.65
C LEU A 46 2.79 -17.65 3.60
N LEU A 47 4.12 -17.66 3.49
CA LEU A 47 4.86 -18.55 2.60
C LEU A 47 4.76 -20.01 3.04
N ALA A 48 4.70 -20.28 4.35
CA ALA A 48 4.50 -21.63 4.87
C ALA A 48 3.11 -22.20 4.53
N LEU A 49 2.13 -21.34 4.26
CA LEU A 49 0.80 -21.76 3.82
C LEU A 49 0.75 -22.05 2.31
N GLN A 50 1.80 -21.72 1.55
CA GLN A 50 1.84 -22.01 0.12
C GLN A 50 1.87 -23.52 -0.12
N GLY A 51 0.86 -24.05 -0.83
CA GLY A 51 0.71 -25.48 -1.09
C GLY A 51 0.11 -26.28 0.07
N SER A 52 -0.35 -25.60 1.13
CA SER A 52 -1.15 -26.23 2.18
C SER A 52 -2.64 -26.25 1.80
N ASP A 53 -3.33 -27.31 2.20
CA ASP A 53 -4.74 -27.55 1.89
C ASP A 53 -5.65 -26.80 2.88
N VAL A 54 -5.63 -25.47 2.77
CA VAL A 54 -6.33 -24.55 3.69
C VAL A 54 -7.52 -23.87 3.00
N LEU A 55 -7.67 -24.10 1.69
CA LEU A 55 -8.83 -23.64 0.94
C LEU A 55 -10.00 -24.59 1.21
N ALA A 56 -11.21 -24.03 1.28
CA ALA A 56 -12.41 -24.86 1.33
C ALA A 56 -12.62 -25.56 -0.03
N ASP A 57 -13.21 -26.75 -0.02
CA ASP A 57 -13.46 -27.54 -1.24
C ASP A 57 -14.34 -26.80 -2.26
N ASP A 58 -15.17 -25.87 -1.78
CA ASP A 58 -16.08 -25.04 -2.57
C ASP A 58 -15.53 -23.63 -2.83
N TYR A 59 -14.24 -23.38 -2.53
CA TYR A 59 -13.62 -22.09 -2.78
C TYR A 59 -13.47 -21.81 -4.28
N ASP A 60 -14.35 -20.97 -4.80
CA ASP A 60 -14.29 -20.44 -6.16
C ASP A 60 -13.63 -19.04 -6.15
N PRO A 61 -12.41 -18.88 -6.72
CA PRO A 61 -11.73 -17.58 -6.79
C PRO A 61 -12.46 -16.57 -7.68
N ASP A 62 -13.25 -17.02 -8.67
CA ASP A 62 -13.94 -16.14 -9.63
C ASP A 62 -15.26 -15.59 -9.07
N ALA A 63 -15.86 -16.28 -8.08
CA ALA A 63 -17.09 -15.85 -7.41
C ALA A 63 -16.95 -14.45 -6.78
N CYS A 64 -15.76 -14.09 -6.27
CA CYS A 64 -15.51 -12.76 -5.72
C CYS A 64 -15.53 -11.66 -6.80
N TYR A 65 -15.08 -11.96 -8.02
CA TYR A 65 -15.00 -10.99 -9.12
C TYR A 65 -16.32 -10.88 -9.89
N ALA A 66 -17.21 -11.85 -9.82
CA ALA A 66 -18.53 -11.79 -10.43
C ALA A 66 -19.41 -10.65 -9.89
N SER A 67 -19.13 -10.18 -8.67
CA SER A 67 -19.89 -9.11 -8.00
C SER A 67 -19.57 -7.69 -8.49
N TYR A 68 -18.49 -7.52 -9.26
CA TYR A 68 -18.14 -6.25 -9.89
C TYR A 68 -18.11 -6.46 -11.41
N PRO A 69 -19.01 -5.82 -12.19
CA PRO A 69 -18.79 -5.71 -13.62
C PRO A 69 -17.52 -4.89 -13.83
N VAL A 70 -16.39 -5.57 -13.96
CA VAL A 70 -15.17 -4.98 -14.49
C VAL A 70 -15.48 -4.69 -15.95
N GLU A 71 -15.73 -3.41 -16.28
CA GLU A 71 -15.60 -2.99 -17.66
C GLU A 71 -14.20 -3.42 -18.12
N PRO A 72 -14.09 -4.22 -19.19
CA PRO A 72 -12.79 -4.63 -19.69
C PRO A 72 -12.04 -3.35 -20.03
N LEU A 73 -11.01 -3.04 -19.24
CA LEU A 73 -10.04 -2.02 -19.60
C LEU A 73 -9.43 -2.48 -20.92
N LEU A 74 -9.93 -1.93 -22.02
CA LEU A 74 -9.34 -2.07 -23.34
C LEU A 74 -7.85 -1.79 -23.15
N ALA A 75 -7.02 -2.80 -23.37
CA ALA A 75 -5.60 -2.63 -23.45
C ALA A 75 -5.33 -1.70 -24.64
N CYS A 76 -5.37 -0.39 -24.39
CA CYS A 76 -4.87 0.59 -25.33
C CYS A 76 -3.36 0.34 -25.38
N GLU A 77 -2.91 -0.29 -26.46
CA GLU A 77 -1.52 -0.16 -26.87
C GLU A 77 -1.20 1.35 -26.86
N PRO A 78 -0.06 1.77 -26.26
CA PRO A 78 0.24 3.19 -26.16
C PRO A 78 0.29 3.77 -27.57
N ALA A 79 -0.61 4.71 -27.86
CA ALA A 79 -0.68 5.40 -29.14
C ALA A 79 0.70 5.97 -29.46
N ALA A 80 1.26 5.55 -30.61
CA ALA A 80 2.57 5.98 -31.08
C ALA A 80 2.71 7.50 -30.92
N ALA A 81 3.72 7.91 -30.15
CA ALA A 81 4.00 9.30 -29.86
C ALA A 81 4.03 10.12 -31.16
N ILE A 82 3.10 11.06 -31.31
CA ILE A 82 3.07 11.98 -32.43
C ILE A 82 4.35 12.82 -32.38
N ALA A 83 5.19 12.68 -33.41
CA ALA A 83 6.41 13.46 -33.58
C ALA A 83 6.09 14.96 -33.54
N GLN A 84 6.62 15.66 -32.54
CA GLN A 84 6.53 17.11 -32.46
C GLN A 84 7.39 17.72 -33.57
N ALA A 85 6.76 18.28 -34.60
CA ALA A 85 7.42 19.08 -35.61
C ALA A 85 7.84 20.45 -35.04
N PRO A 86 8.98 21.01 -35.45
CA PRO A 86 9.54 22.22 -34.85
C PRO A 86 8.70 23.46 -35.20
N LYS A 87 8.39 24.28 -34.19
CA LYS A 87 7.82 25.62 -34.38
C LYS A 87 8.86 26.52 -35.05
N LYS A 88 8.46 27.19 -36.13
CA LYS A 88 9.22 28.23 -36.84
C LYS A 88 8.88 29.61 -36.29
#